data_AF-A0A1X0RBR0-F1
#
_entry.id   AF-A0A1X0RBR0-F1
#
_cell.length_a   1.000
_cell.length_b   1.000
_cell.length_c   1.000
_cell.angle_alpha   90.00
_cell.angle_beta   90.00
_cell.angle_gamma   90.00
#
_symmetry.space_group_name_H-M   'P 1'
#
loop_
_entity.id
_entity.type
_entity.pdbx_description
1 polymer ?
#
loop_
_entity_poly.entity_id
_entity_poly.type
_entity_poly.pdbx_seq_one_letter_code
_entity_poly.pdbx_strand_id
1 'polypeptide(L)' 'MLYETIQSYHKQGVQVLLANGCSNAIALLDRAGVLELVGPHLLFDNVKCAIQSIEQNMFYTTFPNSLALEYSLTC' A
#
# COMPACT_ATOMS: atom_id res chain seq x y z
N MET A 1 -4.27 -17.91 0.39
CA MET A 1 -4.29 -16.99 -0.77
C MET A 1 -4.11 -15.52 -0.40
N LEU A 2 -5.02 -14.79 0.26
CA LEU A 2 -4.83 -13.34 0.49
C LEU A 2 -3.54 -12.99 1.30
N TYR A 3 -3.31 -13.68 2.41
CA TYR A 3 -2.11 -13.48 3.24
C TYR A 3 -0.81 -13.71 2.45
N GLU A 4 -0.75 -14.81 1.70
CA GLU A 4 0.43 -15.18 0.89
C GLU A 4 0.68 -14.16 -0.24
N THR A 5 -0.39 -13.66 -0.86
CA THR A 5 -0.32 -12.61 -1.88
C THR A 5 0.28 -11.33 -1.30
N ILE A 6 -0.20 -10.87 -0.14
CA ILE A 6 0.32 -9.67 0.53
C ILE A 6 1.79 -9.87 0.91
N GLN A 7 2.13 -11.05 1.47
CA GLN A 7 3.52 -11.38 1.81
C GLN A 7 4.44 -11.37 0.58
N SER A 8 3.96 -11.84 -0.58
CA SER A 8 4.70 -11.82 -1.84
C SER A 8 4.99 -10.40 -2.32
N TYR A 9 4.03 -9.48 -2.20
CA TYR A 9 4.23 -8.07 -2.52
C TYR A 9 5.25 -7.40 -1.59
N HIS A 10 5.16 -7.67 -0.28
CA HIS A 10 6.12 -7.14 0.69
C HIS A 10 7.56 -7.60 0.41
N LYS A 11 7.75 -8.87 0.01
CA LYS A 11 9.07 -9.39 -0.43
C LYS A 11 9.65 -8.67 -1.65
N GLN A 12 8.80 -8.04 -2.46
CA GLN A 12 9.19 -7.24 -3.63
C GLN A 12 9.34 -5.75 -3.30
N GLY A 13 9.22 -5.36 -2.03
CA GLY A 13 9.24 -3.95 -1.62
C GLY A 13 7.98 -3.17 -2.01
N VAL A 14 6.89 -3.87 -2.35
CA VAL A 14 5.60 -3.24 -2.69
C VAL A 14 4.75 -3.15 -1.42
N GLN A 15 4.40 -1.92 -1.04
CA GLN A 15 3.48 -1.66 0.08
C GLN A 15 2.04 -2.00 -0.33
N VAL A 16 1.31 -2.71 0.53
CA VAL A 16 -0.12 -2.97 0.35
C VAL A 16 -0.93 -2.07 1.29
N LEU A 17 -2.02 -1.50 0.76
CA LEU A 17 -3.04 -0.74 1.50
C LEU A 17 -4.37 -1.48 1.38
N LEU A 18 -5.15 -1.50 2.46
CA LEU A 18 -6.51 -2.05 2.48
C LEU A 18 -7.53 -0.91 2.48
N ALA A 19 -8.59 -1.04 1.70
CA ALA A 19 -9.65 -0.03 1.64
C ALA A 19 -11.04 -0.67 1.63
N ASN A 20 -12.05 0.05 2.13
CA ASN A 20 -13.45 -0.40 2.15
C ASN A 20 -13.66 -1.73 2.90
N GLY A 21 -12.99 -1.94 4.03
CA GLY A 21 -13.23 -3.13 4.86
C GLY A 21 -14.60 -3.07 5.53
N CYS A 22 -15.49 -4.03 5.25
CA CYS A 22 -16.71 -4.18 6.04
C CYS A 22 -16.40 -4.87 7.39
N SER A 23 -17.19 -4.60 8.44
CA SER A 23 -16.90 -5.04 9.81
C SER A 23 -16.65 -6.55 9.93
N ASN A 24 -17.44 -7.34 9.19
CA ASN A 24 -17.29 -8.80 9.16
C ASN A 24 -15.98 -9.25 8.49
N ALA A 25 -15.58 -8.58 7.40
CA ALA A 25 -14.33 -8.87 6.72
C ALA A 25 -13.13 -8.44 7.58
N ILE A 26 -13.19 -7.28 8.24
CA ILE A 26 -12.13 -6.79 9.13
C ILE A 26 -11.87 -7.81 10.25
N ALA A 27 -12.92 -8.31 10.89
CA ALA A 27 -12.77 -9.32 11.95
C ALA A 27 -12.13 -10.64 11.46
N LEU A 28 -12.42 -11.04 10.21
CA LEU A 28 -11.79 -12.22 9.60
C LEU A 28 -10.32 -11.96 9.24
N LEU A 29 -10.02 -10.77 8.71
CA LEU A 29 -8.66 -10.35 8.37
C LEU A 29 -7.77 -10.25 9.60
N ASP A 30 -8.31 -9.77 10.71
CA ASP A 30 -7.63 -9.70 12.01
C ASP A 30 -7.26 -11.09 12.51
N ARG A 31 -8.24 -12.01 12.58
CA ARG A 31 -8.01 -13.40 12.99
C ARG A 31 -7.03 -14.15 12.07
N ALA A 32 -6.98 -13.78 10.81
CA ALA A 32 -6.05 -14.35 9.83
C ALA A 32 -4.65 -13.71 9.87
N GLY A 33 -4.40 -12.74 10.75
CA GLY A 33 -3.12 -12.03 10.85
C GLY A 33 -2.83 -11.09 9.68
N VAL A 34 -3.83 -10.79 8.83
CA VAL A 34 -3.65 -9.94 7.65
C VAL A 34 -3.51 -8.47 8.05
N LEU A 35 -4.24 -8.01 9.08
CA LEU A 35 -4.10 -6.63 9.56
C LEU A 35 -2.73 -6.37 10.18
N GLU A 36 -2.20 -7.35 10.91
CA GLU A 36 -0.83 -7.30 11.44
C GLU A 36 0.21 -7.31 10.30
N LEU A 37 0.02 -8.19 9.31
CA LEU A 37 0.91 -8.28 8.15
C LEU A 37 0.98 -6.98 7.36
N VAL A 38 -0.17 -6.34 7.12
CA VAL A 38 -0.28 -5.08 6.37
C VAL A 38 0.19 -3.88 7.21
N GLY A 39 -0.14 -3.87 8.49
CA GLY A 39 -0.07 -2.68 9.34
C GLY A 39 -1.48 -2.11 9.56
N PRO A 40 -2.01 -2.10 10.80
CA PRO A 40 -3.38 -1.66 11.08
C PRO A 40 -3.70 -0.23 10.65
N HIS A 41 -2.68 0.62 10.53
CA HIS A 41 -2.77 2.01 10.10
C HIS A 41 -2.94 2.18 8.57
N LEU A 42 -2.85 1.10 7.80
CA LEU A 42 -3.03 1.10 6.35
C LEU A 42 -4.38 0.51 5.91
N LEU A 43 -5.34 0.44 6.84
CA LEU A 43 -6.74 0.18 6.55
C LEU A 43 -7.50 1.52 6.47
N PHE A 44 -8.11 1.77 5.31
CA PHE A 44 -8.81 3.01 5.03
C PHE A 44 -10.30 2.76 4.82
N ASP A 45 -11.11 3.75 5.23
CA ASP A 45 -12.57 3.70 5.05
C ASP A 45 -12.96 3.64 3.57
N ASN A 46 -12.16 4.23 2.68
CA ASN A 46 -12.39 4.21 1.25
C ASN A 46 -11.12 4.36 0.41
N VAL A 47 -11.24 4.03 -0.88
CA VAL A 47 -10.14 4.04 -1.85
C VAL A 47 -9.55 5.45 -2.03
N LYS A 48 -10.38 6.50 -1.97
CA LYS A 48 -9.90 7.88 -2.11
C LYS A 48 -8.95 8.26 -0.96
N CYS A 49 -9.29 7.90 0.28
CA CYS A 49 -8.43 8.12 1.43
C CYS A 49 -7.12 7.33 1.33
N ALA A 50 -7.16 6.09 0.85
CA ALA A 50 -5.97 5.29 0.62
C ALA A 50 -5.02 5.95 -0.40
N ILE A 51 -5.55 6.44 -1.53
CA ILE A 51 -4.77 7.15 -2.55
C ILE A 51 -4.18 8.45 -2.00
N GLN A 52 -4.97 9.26 -1.29
CA GLN A 52 -4.49 10.52 -0.70
C GLN A 52 -3.37 10.28 0.32
N SER A 53 -3.40 9.18 1.06
CA SER A 53 -2.34 8.83 2.01
C SER A 53 -0.99 8.56 1.34
N ILE A 54 -1.00 8.12 0.08
CA ILE A 54 0.20 7.91 -0.75
C ILE A 54 0.74 9.26 -1.21
N GLU A 55 -0.13 10.13 -1.73
CA GLU A 55 0.24 11.45 -2.24
C GLU A 55 0.83 12.37 -1.16
N GLN A 56 0.33 12.25 0.08
CA GLN A 56 0.75 13.10 1.20
C GLN A 56 1.98 12.59 1.94
N ASN A 57 2.39 11.34 1.72
CA ASN A 57 3.59 10.76 2.32
C ASN A 57 4.75 10.78 1.31
N MET A 58 5.77 11.60 1.57
CA MET A 58 7.01 11.68 0.77
C MET A 58 7.76 10.33 0.64
N PHE A 59 7.46 9.35 1.50
CA PHE A 59 8.01 7.99 1.45
C PHE A 59 7.49 7.14 0.28
N TYR A 60 6.34 7.45 -0.31
CA TYR A 60 5.77 6.68 -1.41
C TYR A 60 5.92 7.36 -2.78
N THR A 61 6.31 8.63 -2.81
CA THR A 61 6.51 9.40 -4.05
C THR A 61 7.95 9.33 -4.57
N THR A 62 8.87 8.77 -3.78
CA THR A 62 10.24 8.46 -4.22
C THR A 62 10.27 7.07 -4.86
N PHE A 63 9.75 6.97 -6.09
CA PHE A 63 10.15 5.88 -6.97
C PHE A 63 11.68 5.95 -7.16
N PRO A 64 12.44 4.86 -6.97
CA PRO A 64 13.88 4.86 -7.25
C PRO A 64 14.22 5.12 -8.74
N ASN A 65 13.21 5.22 -9.62
CA ASN A 65 13.36 5.50 -11.04
C ASN A 65 12.92 6.91 -11.48
N SER A 66 12.45 7.80 -10.59
CA SER A 66 12.12 9.18 -11.01
C SER A 66 13.37 10.02 -11.33
N LEU A 67 14.54 9.65 -10.78
CA LEU A 67 15.84 10.22 -11.15
C LEU A 67 16.37 9.71 -12.50
N ALA A 68 15.74 8.70 -13.12
CA ALA A 68 16.13 8.20 -14.43
C ALA A 68 15.48 8.97 -15.62
N LEU A 69 14.64 9.98 -15.33
CA LEU A 69 13.96 10.79 -16.34
C LEU A 69 14.39 12.27 -16.38
N GLU A 70 15.36 12.66 -15.55
CA GLU A 70 16.08 13.92 -15.74
C GLU A 70 17.28 13.64 -16.66
N TYR A 71 17.46 14.46 -17.70
CA TYR A 71 18.42 14.35 -18.82
C TYR A 71 17.95 13.59 -20.07
N SER A 72 16.99 14.17 -20.81
CA SER A 72 17.18 14.35 -22.26
C SER A 72 16.19 15.36 -22.85
N LEU A 73 16.28 16.63 -22.46
CA LEU A 73 15.75 17.73 -23.28
C LEU A 73 16.75 18.90 -23.22
N THR A 74 17.82 18.79 -24.00
CA THR A 74 18.50 19.94 -24.59
C THR A 74 17.68 20.44 -25.78
N CYS A 75 17.18 21.67 -25.69
CA CYS A 75 17.07 22.67 -26.75
C CYS A 75 16.92 24.04 -26.11
#